data_AF-A0A3B9F8Y4-F1
#
_entry.id   AF-A0A3B9F8Y4-F1
#
_cell.length_a   1.000
_cell.length_b   1.000
_cell.length_c   1.000
_cell.angle_alpha   90.00
_cell.angle_beta   90.00
_cell.angle_gamma   90.00
#
_symmetry.space_group_name_H-M   'P 1'
#
loop_
_entity.id
_entity.type
_entity.pdbx_description
1 polymer ?
#
loop_
_entity_poly.entity_id
_entity_poly.type
_entity_poly.pdbx_seq_one_letter_code
_entity_poly.pdbx_strand_id
1 'polypeptide(L)'
;MIKKVIFALMWIIGFSASVSAQSTEVFEGEIELETFENYSDYIKKMPNSIYFDGVHKIRIIVKGDKMHLIDETTKCHTIADAGLVDKLLKGEDTGTSPRKRGSLGAHNAGSTAEYAYVHYCEHTKTGMDLTENAPLMLPLLQQDLKYADGMTSPLSTNTFAATSTTKDILDTSCKMYEGDINHTMGGMYQNYHVKAYVSDTPAPAGLKCAFYGLDVPGVLTKCIIKYDGGHVSTMSIGEMSFYIEMDVTKITARQVSDDEFNVPSDYKISKSSNNAFALMKYYKGIKKELEKRGVKGGDKSQKSTGVHYKTDGEWDI
;
A
#
# COMPACT_ATOMS: atom_id res chain seq x y z
N MET A 1 -43.49 -62.86 -24.02
CA MET A 1 -42.81 -61.71 -24.64
C MET A 1 -42.80 -60.54 -23.65
N ILE A 2 -41.61 -60.04 -23.30
CA ILE A 2 -41.26 -58.63 -23.05
C ILE A 2 -42.01 -57.92 -21.91
N LYS A 3 -41.43 -57.88 -20.70
CA LYS A 3 -40.65 -56.77 -20.07
C LYS A 3 -41.47 -55.52 -19.69
N LYS A 4 -41.46 -55.19 -18.39
CA LYS A 4 -41.14 -53.88 -17.72
C LYS A 4 -41.95 -53.80 -16.40
N VAL A 5 -41.45 -53.98 -15.17
CA VAL A 5 -40.26 -53.46 -14.45
C VAL A 5 -40.36 -51.93 -14.24
N ILE A 6 -40.64 -51.55 -12.98
CA ILE A 6 -40.06 -50.42 -12.21
C ILE A 6 -40.65 -49.01 -12.48
N PHE A 7 -40.88 -48.10 -11.53
CA PHE A 7 -40.66 -47.99 -10.08
C PHE A 7 -41.54 -46.86 -9.54
N ALA A 8 -41.79 -46.89 -8.23
CA ALA A 8 -42.21 -45.75 -7.44
C ALA A 8 -41.30 -44.53 -7.72
N LEU A 9 -41.90 -43.40 -8.07
CA LEU A 9 -41.24 -42.09 -8.05
C LEU A 9 -40.95 -41.74 -6.58
N MET A 10 -39.79 -42.16 -6.09
CA MET A 10 -39.16 -41.55 -4.93
C MET A 10 -38.86 -40.10 -5.26
N TRP A 11 -39.42 -39.20 -4.45
CA TRP A 11 -38.99 -37.83 -4.28
C TRP A 11 -37.51 -37.79 -3.85
N ILE A 12 -36.61 -37.67 -4.81
CA ILE A 12 -35.26 -37.14 -4.63
C ILE A 12 -35.00 -36.24 -5.84
N ILE A 13 -34.24 -35.17 -5.63
CA ILE A 13 -33.83 -34.07 -6.54
C ILE A 13 -34.67 -32.81 -6.30
N GLY A 14 -34.15 -31.75 -5.69
CA GLY A 14 -32.82 -31.54 -5.15
C GLY A 14 -32.84 -30.35 -4.21
N PHE A 15 -32.16 -30.49 -3.07
CA PHE A 15 -31.62 -29.34 -2.38
C PHE A 15 -30.79 -28.58 -3.40
N SER A 16 -31.25 -27.40 -3.82
CA SER A 16 -30.37 -26.38 -4.37
C SER A 16 -29.41 -26.03 -3.24
N ALA A 17 -28.30 -26.76 -3.16
CA ALA A 17 -27.12 -26.23 -2.54
C ALA A 17 -26.82 -24.95 -3.33
N SER A 18 -27.08 -23.80 -2.72
CA SER A 18 -26.48 -22.54 -3.10
C SER A 18 -24.98 -22.72 -2.89
N VAL A 19 -24.32 -23.41 -3.82
CA VAL A 19 -22.89 -23.31 -4.00
C VAL A 19 -22.72 -21.84 -4.35
N SER A 20 -22.18 -21.07 -3.40
CA SER A 20 -21.70 -19.73 -3.66
C SER A 20 -20.77 -19.85 -4.87
N ALA A 21 -21.26 -19.46 -6.04
CA ALA A 21 -20.40 -19.28 -7.19
C ALA A 21 -19.37 -18.26 -6.75
N GLN A 22 -18.16 -18.74 -6.48
CA GLN A 22 -17.04 -17.89 -6.13
C GLN A 22 -16.84 -16.98 -7.35
N SER A 23 -17.15 -15.70 -7.18
CA SER A 23 -17.04 -14.71 -8.25
C SER A 23 -15.62 -14.79 -8.83
N THR A 24 -15.52 -15.18 -10.10
CA THR A 24 -14.25 -15.15 -10.85
C THR A 24 -13.90 -13.75 -11.32
N GLU A 25 -14.79 -12.77 -11.11
CA GLU A 25 -14.51 -11.38 -11.45
C GLU A 25 -13.53 -10.77 -10.46
N VAL A 26 -12.44 -10.22 -10.99
CA VAL A 26 -11.47 -9.44 -10.23
C VAL A 26 -12.18 -8.24 -9.61
N PHE A 27 -11.93 -7.97 -8.33
CA PHE A 27 -12.59 -6.87 -7.64
C PHE A 27 -12.32 -5.52 -8.32
N GLU A 28 -13.39 -4.75 -8.52
CA GLU A 28 -13.38 -3.36 -8.95
C GLU A 28 -14.27 -2.56 -7.99
N GLY A 29 -13.79 -1.40 -7.53
CA GLY A 29 -14.56 -0.55 -6.66
C GLY A 29 -13.72 0.20 -5.64
N GLU A 30 -14.25 0.31 -4.42
CA GLU A 30 -13.72 1.16 -3.36
C GLU A 30 -13.53 0.37 -2.06
N ILE A 31 -12.39 0.59 -1.40
CA ILE A 31 -12.03 0.04 -0.10
C ILE A 31 -11.79 1.21 0.85
N GLU A 32 -12.53 1.25 1.94
CA GLU A 32 -12.35 2.22 3.02
C GLU A 32 -11.64 1.53 4.18
N LEU A 33 -10.59 2.15 4.70
CA LEU A 33 -9.83 1.61 5.82
C LEU A 33 -9.38 2.71 6.78
N GLU A 34 -9.12 2.32 8.02
CA GLU A 34 -8.42 3.14 8.99
C GLU A 34 -7.02 2.57 9.20
N THR A 35 -6.00 3.42 9.18
CA THR A 35 -4.66 3.06 9.63
C THR A 35 -4.42 3.61 11.02
N PHE A 36 -3.73 2.88 11.86
CA PHE A 36 -3.06 3.38 13.05
C PHE A 36 -1.56 3.30 12.81
N GLU A 37 -0.92 4.46 12.80
CA GLU A 37 0.50 4.59 12.51
C GLU A 37 1.25 5.08 13.74
N ASN A 38 2.40 4.48 14.01
CA ASN A 38 3.27 4.89 15.09
C ASN A 38 4.72 4.78 14.62
N TYR A 39 5.41 5.90 14.67
CA TYR A 39 6.74 6.06 14.12
C TYR A 39 7.73 6.43 15.23
N SER A 40 8.94 5.92 15.10
CA SER A 40 10.05 6.36 15.93
C SER A 40 10.25 7.88 15.82
N ASP A 41 10.80 8.48 16.88
CA ASP A 41 11.06 9.93 16.91
C ASP A 41 12.01 10.38 15.80
N TYR A 42 12.91 9.49 15.36
CA TYR A 42 13.78 9.77 14.23
C TYR A 42 12.99 9.87 12.93
N ILE A 43 12.14 8.88 12.63
CA ILE A 43 11.32 8.85 11.42
C ILE A 43 10.39 10.07 11.34
N LYS A 44 9.78 10.48 12.45
CA LYS A 44 8.94 11.71 12.49
C LYS A 44 9.70 12.99 12.15
N LYS A 45 10.96 13.07 12.54
CA LYS A 45 11.85 14.20 12.24
C LYS A 45 12.39 14.18 10.81
N MET A 46 12.22 13.08 10.08
CA MET A 46 12.66 13.01 8.69
C MET A 46 11.93 14.05 7.83
N PRO A 47 12.68 14.86 7.08
CA PRO A 47 12.10 16.00 6.38
C PRO A 47 11.54 15.63 5.00
N ASN A 48 11.72 14.38 4.56
CA ASN A 48 11.30 13.81 3.27
C ASN A 48 10.06 12.90 3.39
N SER A 49 9.23 13.09 4.41
CA SER A 49 8.02 12.30 4.63
C SER A 49 6.95 13.10 5.37
N ILE A 50 5.72 12.57 5.43
CA ILE A 50 4.56 13.16 6.13
C ILE A 50 4.21 12.33 7.38
N TYR A 51 5.18 11.62 7.96
CA TYR A 51 4.89 10.75 9.10
C TYR A 51 4.42 11.54 10.33
N PHE A 52 3.31 11.09 10.89
CA PHE A 52 2.85 11.46 12.22
C PHE A 52 2.21 10.24 12.88
N ASP A 53 2.20 10.22 14.22
CA ASP A 53 1.54 9.16 14.98
C ASP A 53 0.03 9.38 14.94
N GLY A 54 -0.79 8.35 14.75
CA GLY A 54 -2.25 8.47 14.89
C GLY A 54 -3.04 7.74 13.81
N VAL A 55 -4.31 8.15 13.67
CA VAL A 55 -5.26 7.48 12.79
C VAL A 55 -5.42 8.20 11.46
N HIS A 56 -5.26 7.47 10.36
CA HIS A 56 -5.62 7.96 9.02
C HIS A 56 -6.90 7.29 8.54
N LYS A 57 -7.74 8.05 7.85
CA LYS A 57 -8.86 7.51 7.10
C LYS A 57 -8.45 7.45 5.64
N ILE A 58 -8.37 6.25 5.10
CA ILE A 58 -7.90 6.02 3.74
C ILE A 58 -9.05 5.44 2.92
N ARG A 59 -9.18 5.95 1.69
CA ARG A 59 -10.08 5.42 0.68
C ARG A 59 -9.25 5.01 -0.53
N ILE A 60 -9.37 3.77 -0.96
CA ILE A 60 -8.64 3.20 -2.09
C ILE A 60 -9.66 2.85 -3.17
N ILE A 61 -9.50 3.44 -4.35
CA ILE A 61 -10.29 3.14 -5.54
C ILE A 61 -9.41 2.34 -6.48
N VAL A 62 -9.91 1.21 -6.97
CA VAL A 62 -9.14 0.28 -7.82
C VAL A 62 -9.94 -0.20 -9.02
N LYS A 63 -9.24 -0.30 -10.16
CA LYS A 63 -9.77 -0.85 -11.42
C LYS A 63 -8.63 -1.43 -12.24
N GLY A 64 -8.59 -2.76 -12.35
CA GLY A 64 -7.51 -3.47 -13.04
C GLY A 64 -6.14 -3.10 -12.46
N ASP A 65 -5.30 -2.48 -13.28
CA ASP A 65 -3.95 -2.06 -12.89
C ASP A 65 -3.93 -0.69 -12.19
N LYS A 66 -5.03 0.08 -12.22
CA LYS A 66 -5.05 1.44 -11.70
C LYS A 66 -5.48 1.49 -10.24
N MET A 67 -4.85 2.39 -9.50
CA MET A 67 -5.10 2.64 -8.08
C MET A 67 -5.15 4.15 -7.80
N HIS A 68 -6.15 4.58 -7.05
CA HIS A 68 -6.22 5.90 -6.44
C HIS A 68 -6.41 5.75 -4.93
N LEU A 69 -5.36 6.05 -4.17
CA LEU A 69 -5.39 6.11 -2.71
C LEU A 69 -5.61 7.56 -2.31
N ILE A 70 -6.54 7.76 -1.39
CA ILE A 70 -6.93 9.05 -0.87
C ILE A 70 -6.79 8.97 0.64
N ASP A 71 -5.84 9.72 1.19
CA ASP A 71 -5.76 9.95 2.62
C ASP A 71 -6.68 11.13 2.96
N GLU A 72 -7.86 10.81 3.49
CA GLU A 72 -8.89 11.77 3.87
C GLU A 72 -8.46 12.62 5.08
N THR A 73 -7.46 12.18 5.85
CA THR A 73 -6.89 12.90 6.99
C THR A 73 -5.93 13.99 6.52
N THR A 74 -5.03 13.67 5.59
CA THR A 74 -4.04 14.64 5.08
C THR A 74 -4.49 15.40 3.84
N LYS A 75 -5.57 14.93 3.20
CA LYS A 75 -6.01 15.36 1.85
C LYS A 75 -4.90 15.21 0.82
N CYS A 76 -4.10 14.18 0.99
CA CYS A 76 -3.12 13.77 0.00
C CYS A 76 -3.59 12.51 -0.73
N HIS A 77 -3.15 12.37 -1.97
CA HIS A 77 -3.60 11.36 -2.90
C HIS A 77 -2.38 10.70 -3.54
N THR A 78 -2.52 9.42 -3.83
CA THR A 78 -1.59 8.67 -4.65
C THR A 78 -2.35 8.06 -5.81
N ILE A 79 -1.91 8.34 -7.03
CA ILE A 79 -2.33 7.62 -8.22
C ILE A 79 -1.19 6.70 -8.62
N ALA A 80 -1.48 5.42 -8.80
CA ALA A 80 -0.49 4.48 -9.29
C ALA A 80 -1.06 3.51 -10.33
N ASP A 81 -0.15 2.97 -11.14
CA ASP A 81 -0.39 1.95 -12.13
C ASP A 81 0.45 0.71 -11.80
N ALA A 82 -0.20 -0.44 -11.61
CA ALA A 82 0.46 -1.70 -11.28
C ALA A 82 1.29 -2.28 -12.42
N GLY A 83 1.13 -1.81 -13.65
CA GLY A 83 2.12 -2.06 -14.71
C GLY A 83 3.51 -1.60 -14.26
N LEU A 84 3.63 -0.59 -13.39
CA LEU A 84 4.90 -0.20 -12.77
C LEU A 84 5.46 -1.31 -11.89
N VAL A 85 4.60 -1.91 -11.07
CA VAL A 85 4.96 -3.07 -10.23
C VAL A 85 5.47 -4.18 -11.13
N ASP A 86 4.77 -4.51 -12.21
CA ASP A 86 5.21 -5.55 -13.15
C ASP A 86 6.55 -5.25 -13.83
N LYS A 87 6.84 -3.98 -14.16
CA LYS A 87 8.16 -3.56 -14.66
C LYS A 87 9.25 -3.74 -13.62
N LEU A 88 8.99 -3.31 -12.39
CA LEU A 88 9.89 -3.51 -11.26
C LEU A 88 10.12 -5.00 -11.00
N LEU A 89 9.07 -5.83 -11.12
CA LEU A 89 9.12 -7.28 -10.97
C LEU A 89 9.97 -7.97 -12.04
N LYS A 90 9.88 -7.51 -13.30
CA LYS A 90 10.71 -8.02 -14.40
C LYS A 90 12.15 -7.53 -14.34
N GLY A 91 12.47 -6.63 -13.40
CA GLY A 91 13.77 -5.99 -13.31
C GLY A 91 14.10 -5.16 -14.54
N GLU A 92 13.07 -4.75 -15.29
CA GLU A 92 13.19 -3.85 -16.43
C GLU A 92 13.48 -2.45 -15.88
N ASP A 93 14.48 -1.79 -16.47
CA ASP A 93 14.79 -0.42 -16.15
C ASP A 93 13.55 0.44 -16.43
N THR A 94 13.10 1.24 -15.45
CA THR A 94 11.94 2.12 -15.63
C THR A 94 12.22 3.23 -16.68
N GLY A 95 13.46 3.31 -17.17
CA GLY A 95 13.93 4.19 -18.25
C GLY A 95 14.13 5.61 -17.71
N THR A 96 15.24 6.32 -17.87
CA THR A 96 16.47 6.17 -18.65
C THR A 96 17.59 6.86 -17.86
N SER A 97 18.85 6.43 -18.06
CA SER A 97 20.12 7.15 -17.83
C SER A 97 19.96 8.67 -17.65
N PRO A 98 20.72 9.31 -16.71
CA PRO A 98 20.54 10.70 -16.30
C PRO A 98 20.28 11.60 -17.50
N ARG A 99 19.00 11.97 -17.69
CA ARG A 99 18.64 12.93 -18.73
C ARG A 99 19.44 14.19 -18.44
N LYS A 100 20.29 14.58 -19.38
CA LYS A 100 20.96 15.88 -19.41
C LYS A 100 19.98 16.93 -18.89
N ARG A 101 20.41 17.72 -17.89
CA ARG A 101 19.78 18.98 -17.47
C ARG A 101 19.23 19.68 -18.73
N GLY A 102 17.93 19.61 -18.99
CA GLY A 102 17.38 20.29 -20.17
C GLY A 102 16.08 19.75 -20.79
N SER A 103 15.67 18.50 -20.57
CA SER A 103 14.40 18.01 -21.15
C SER A 103 13.27 17.99 -20.12
N LEU A 104 12.75 19.18 -19.83
CA LEU A 104 11.49 19.40 -19.13
C LEU A 104 10.32 19.06 -20.08
N GLY A 105 10.09 17.78 -20.35
CA GLY A 105 8.79 17.38 -20.87
C GLY A 105 7.76 17.53 -19.75
N ALA A 106 6.79 18.43 -19.87
CA ALA A 106 5.65 18.47 -18.95
C ALA A 106 4.93 17.11 -18.99
N HIS A 107 4.61 16.51 -17.85
CA HIS A 107 3.46 15.61 -17.84
C HIS A 107 2.26 16.55 -17.88
N ASN A 108 1.50 16.51 -18.98
CA ASN A 108 0.31 17.32 -19.11
C ASN A 108 -0.66 16.87 -18.03
N ALA A 109 -1.05 17.81 -17.18
CA ALA A 109 -2.11 17.59 -16.22
C ALA A 109 -3.41 17.26 -17.00
N GLY A 110 -4.15 16.22 -16.59
CA GLY A 110 -5.32 15.72 -17.31
C GLY A 110 -5.23 14.29 -17.89
N SER A 111 -4.10 13.59 -17.77
CA SER A 111 -4.03 12.13 -17.97
C SER A 111 -2.86 11.54 -17.18
N THR A 112 -3.11 10.51 -16.38
CA THR A 112 -2.02 9.77 -15.72
C THR A 112 -1.33 8.87 -16.76
N ALA A 113 -0.02 8.98 -16.89
CA ALA A 113 0.76 8.14 -17.80
C ALA A 113 0.75 6.68 -17.33
N GLU A 114 0.83 5.72 -18.28
CA GLU A 114 1.11 4.32 -17.94
C GLU A 114 2.34 4.25 -17.03
N TYR A 115 2.33 3.31 -16.08
CA TYR A 115 3.43 3.08 -15.13
C TYR A 115 3.67 4.22 -14.12
N ALA A 116 2.75 5.17 -13.96
CA ALA A 116 2.96 6.28 -13.04
C ALA A 116 2.85 5.86 -11.56
N TYR A 117 3.59 6.56 -10.70
CA TYR A 117 3.34 6.63 -9.25
C TYR A 117 3.41 8.10 -8.84
N VAL A 118 2.26 8.77 -8.73
CA VAL A 118 2.19 10.21 -8.45
C VAL A 118 1.52 10.44 -7.11
N HIS A 119 2.21 11.14 -6.22
CA HIS A 119 1.65 11.60 -4.96
C HIS A 119 1.38 13.12 -5.03
N TYR A 120 0.19 13.59 -4.69
CA TYR A 120 -0.17 15.01 -4.68
C TYR A 120 -1.03 15.37 -3.48
N CYS A 121 -1.11 16.64 -3.11
CA CYS A 121 -1.90 17.06 -1.94
C CYS A 121 -2.78 18.28 -2.23
N GLU A 122 -4.05 18.21 -1.81
CA GLU A 122 -5.06 19.24 -2.09
C GLU A 122 -4.69 20.58 -1.45
N HIS A 123 -4.16 20.54 -0.23
CA HIS A 123 -3.86 21.74 0.56
C HIS A 123 -2.74 22.59 -0.03
N THR A 124 -1.78 21.95 -0.71
CA THR A 124 -0.66 22.65 -1.35
C THR A 124 -0.86 22.85 -2.85
N LYS A 125 -1.81 22.12 -3.47
CA LYS A 125 -1.98 22.05 -4.94
C LYS A 125 -0.69 21.69 -5.68
N THR A 126 0.15 20.89 -5.03
CA THR A 126 1.43 20.42 -5.56
C THR A 126 1.49 18.90 -5.47
N GLY A 127 2.33 18.31 -6.31
CA GLY A 127 2.63 16.88 -6.24
C GLY A 127 4.04 16.54 -6.66
N MET A 128 4.38 15.27 -6.48
CA MET A 128 5.62 14.65 -6.85
C MET A 128 5.34 13.41 -7.70
N ASP A 129 5.99 13.35 -8.85
CA ASP A 129 6.09 12.11 -9.63
C ASP A 129 7.19 11.25 -9.00
N LEU A 130 6.78 10.18 -8.33
CA LEU A 130 7.64 9.24 -7.61
C LEU A 130 7.92 7.97 -8.44
N THR A 131 7.59 7.96 -9.73
CA THR A 131 7.74 6.77 -10.59
C THR A 131 9.17 6.20 -10.55
N GLU A 132 10.19 7.07 -10.66
CA GLU A 132 11.61 6.67 -10.58
C GLU A 132 12.03 6.22 -9.15
N ASN A 133 11.26 6.58 -8.12
CA ASN A 133 11.48 6.22 -6.72
C ASN A 133 10.48 5.18 -6.21
N ALA A 134 9.67 4.57 -7.07
CA ALA A 134 8.65 3.61 -6.68
C ALA A 134 9.16 2.42 -5.86
N PRO A 135 10.40 1.89 -6.06
CA PRO A 135 10.96 0.88 -5.16
C PRO A 135 11.04 1.32 -3.69
N LEU A 136 11.23 2.61 -3.40
CA LEU A 136 11.19 3.15 -2.03
C LEU A 136 9.76 3.19 -1.46
N MET A 137 8.76 3.32 -2.33
CA MET A 137 7.35 3.37 -1.95
C MET A 137 6.72 1.97 -1.83
N LEU A 138 7.39 0.95 -2.37
CA LEU A 138 6.93 -0.43 -2.45
C LEU A 138 7.89 -1.41 -1.73
N PRO A 139 8.26 -1.16 -0.46
CA PRO A 139 9.27 -1.94 0.25
C PRO A 139 8.86 -3.41 0.51
N LEU A 140 7.58 -3.76 0.41
CA LEU A 140 7.09 -5.13 0.66
C LEU A 140 7.07 -6.01 -0.59
N LEU A 141 7.62 -5.55 -1.71
CA LEU A 141 7.81 -6.41 -2.88
C LEU A 141 8.74 -7.58 -2.51
N GLN A 142 8.27 -8.79 -2.79
CA GLN A 142 8.89 -10.06 -2.40
C GLN A 142 10.04 -10.46 -3.36
N GLN A 143 10.92 -9.50 -3.66
CA GLN A 143 12.04 -9.63 -4.60
C GLN A 143 13.08 -8.52 -4.36
N ASP A 144 14.18 -8.57 -5.11
CA ASP A 144 15.17 -7.49 -5.14
C ASP A 144 14.54 -6.17 -5.59
N LEU A 145 14.82 -5.10 -4.86
CA LEU A 145 14.41 -3.74 -5.21
C LEU A 145 15.53 -3.07 -6.01
N LYS A 146 15.24 -2.67 -7.24
CA LYS A 146 16.20 -1.99 -8.12
C LYS A 146 15.86 -0.51 -8.22
N TYR A 147 16.79 0.35 -7.82
CA TYR A 147 16.63 1.80 -7.83
C TYR A 147 17.16 2.42 -9.12
N ALA A 148 16.64 3.61 -9.46
CA ALA A 148 17.01 4.34 -10.68
C ALA A 148 18.50 4.77 -10.73
N ASP A 149 19.17 4.85 -9.57
CA ASP A 149 20.60 5.15 -9.48
C ASP A 149 21.50 3.92 -9.68
N GLY A 150 20.91 2.76 -9.97
CA GLY A 150 21.61 1.49 -10.16
C GLY A 150 21.90 0.75 -8.85
N MET A 151 21.54 1.30 -7.69
CA MET A 151 21.58 0.53 -6.45
C MET A 151 20.55 -0.59 -6.49
N THR A 152 20.91 -1.72 -5.89
CA THR A 152 19.99 -2.83 -5.65
C THR A 152 19.91 -3.05 -4.15
N SER A 153 18.69 -3.21 -3.63
CA SER A 153 18.45 -3.71 -2.29
C SER A 153 17.98 -5.17 -2.40
N PRO A 154 18.87 -6.15 -2.17
CA PRO A 154 18.51 -7.55 -2.32
C PRO A 154 17.50 -7.99 -1.28
N LEU A 155 16.61 -8.89 -1.66
CA LEU A 155 15.74 -9.62 -0.75
C LEU A 155 16.59 -10.62 0.05
N SER A 156 16.77 -10.37 1.34
CA SER A 156 17.57 -11.22 2.22
C SER A 156 16.74 -12.34 2.87
N THR A 157 15.47 -12.09 3.18
CA THR A 157 14.56 -13.07 3.76
C THR A 157 13.15 -12.86 3.20
N ASN A 158 12.46 -13.96 2.86
CA ASN A 158 11.01 -13.94 2.64
C ASN A 158 10.39 -15.22 3.21
N THR A 159 9.68 -15.09 4.33
CA THR A 159 8.91 -16.17 4.96
C THR A 159 7.41 -15.89 4.95
N PHE A 160 6.97 -14.78 4.34
CA PHE A 160 5.58 -14.39 4.27
C PHE A 160 4.75 -15.40 3.47
N ALA A 161 3.90 -16.14 4.17
CA ALA A 161 3.14 -17.23 3.57
C ALA A 161 1.78 -17.41 4.26
N ALA A 162 0.88 -18.12 3.57
CA ALA A 162 -0.42 -18.48 4.11
C ALA A 162 -0.26 -19.43 5.32
N THR A 163 -1.00 -19.17 6.38
CA THR A 163 -1.07 -20.01 7.59
C THR A 163 -2.33 -20.88 7.58
N SER A 164 -2.51 -21.73 8.60
CA SER A 164 -3.77 -22.47 8.81
C SER A 164 -4.86 -21.63 9.47
N THR A 165 -4.54 -20.42 9.95
CA THR A 165 -5.47 -19.55 10.68
C THR A 165 -6.42 -18.86 9.72
N THR A 166 -7.70 -18.87 10.06
CA THR A 166 -8.78 -18.15 9.38
C THR A 166 -9.53 -17.26 10.37
N LYS A 167 -10.13 -16.19 9.88
CA LYS A 167 -10.98 -15.29 10.66
C LYS A 167 -12.02 -14.65 9.75
N ASP A 168 -13.26 -14.60 10.21
CA ASP A 168 -14.30 -13.85 9.52
C ASP A 168 -14.11 -12.34 9.80
N ILE A 169 -13.98 -11.57 8.73
CA ILE A 169 -13.85 -10.11 8.75
C ILE A 169 -14.77 -9.56 7.67
N LEU A 170 -15.64 -8.60 8.02
CA LEU A 170 -16.66 -8.04 7.11
C LEU A 170 -17.49 -9.14 6.42
N ASP A 171 -17.98 -10.09 7.22
CA ASP A 171 -18.78 -11.24 6.77
C ASP A 171 -18.10 -12.13 5.71
N THR A 172 -16.77 -12.03 5.60
CA THR A 172 -15.96 -12.81 4.66
C THR A 172 -14.90 -13.61 5.41
N SER A 173 -14.85 -14.92 5.16
CA SER A 173 -13.77 -15.77 5.68
C SER A 173 -12.44 -15.34 5.07
N CYS A 174 -11.52 -14.89 5.90
CA CYS A 174 -10.21 -14.44 5.50
C CYS A 174 -9.13 -15.38 6.01
N LYS A 175 -8.17 -15.73 5.15
CA LYS A 175 -7.00 -16.52 5.51
C LYS A 175 -5.88 -15.62 5.98
N MET A 176 -5.21 -16.00 7.07
CA MET A 176 -4.09 -15.24 7.60
C MET A 176 -2.81 -15.61 6.85
N TYR A 177 -2.07 -14.59 6.41
CA TYR A 177 -0.71 -14.65 5.91
C TYR A 177 0.19 -13.97 6.94
N GLU A 178 1.35 -14.56 7.21
CA GLU A 178 2.30 -14.02 8.19
C GLU A 178 3.72 -14.39 7.80
N GLY A 179 4.67 -13.51 8.11
CA GLY A 179 6.09 -13.77 7.99
C GLY A 179 6.89 -12.50 7.76
N ASP A 180 8.16 -12.69 7.46
CA ASP A 180 9.14 -11.62 7.29
C ASP A 180 9.39 -11.37 5.81
N ILE A 181 9.55 -10.10 5.43
CA ILE A 181 9.96 -9.66 4.09
C ILE A 181 11.10 -8.68 4.30
N ASN A 182 12.35 -9.13 4.19
CA ASN A 182 13.51 -8.34 4.57
C ASN A 182 14.38 -8.05 3.35
N HIS A 183 14.91 -6.84 3.32
CA HIS A 183 15.89 -6.42 2.32
C HIS A 183 17.18 -5.91 2.98
N THR A 184 18.24 -5.83 2.19
CA THR A 184 19.49 -5.19 2.60
C THR A 184 19.76 -3.98 1.72
N MET A 185 19.96 -2.78 2.28
CA MET A 185 20.21 -1.56 1.50
C MET A 185 21.42 -0.82 2.06
N GLY A 186 22.49 -0.69 1.27
CA GLY A 186 23.68 0.07 1.68
C GLY A 186 24.32 -0.42 2.99
N GLY A 187 24.22 -1.72 3.29
CA GLY A 187 24.71 -2.31 4.55
C GLY A 187 23.76 -2.16 5.75
N MET A 188 22.58 -1.56 5.57
CA MET A 188 21.51 -1.53 6.56
C MET A 188 20.50 -2.65 6.29
N TYR A 189 20.07 -3.34 7.34
CA TYR A 189 18.96 -4.28 7.26
C TYR A 189 17.64 -3.51 7.27
N GLN A 190 16.72 -3.90 6.39
CA GLN A 190 15.36 -3.40 6.32
C GLN A 190 14.45 -4.56 6.69
N ASN A 191 14.17 -4.73 7.98
CA ASN A 191 13.42 -5.88 8.45
C ASN A 191 11.94 -5.53 8.57
N TYR A 192 11.08 -6.28 7.87
CA TYR A 192 9.64 -6.13 7.97
C TYR A 192 9.03 -7.44 8.44
N HIS A 193 8.19 -7.36 9.46
CA HIS A 193 7.31 -8.46 9.85
C HIS A 193 5.87 -8.07 9.50
N VAL A 194 5.22 -8.89 8.68
CA VAL A 194 3.91 -8.59 8.11
C VAL A 194 2.91 -9.67 8.52
N LYS A 195 1.74 -9.25 8.97
CA LYS A 195 0.57 -10.10 9.19
C LYS A 195 -0.61 -9.52 8.42
N ALA A 196 -1.24 -10.31 7.56
CA ALA A 196 -2.38 -9.88 6.76
C ALA A 196 -3.51 -10.91 6.82
N TYR A 197 -4.75 -10.43 6.91
CA TYR A 197 -5.93 -11.24 6.65
C TYR A 197 -6.41 -10.95 5.23
N VAL A 198 -6.48 -12.00 4.42
CA VAL A 198 -6.74 -11.91 2.98
C VAL A 198 -8.01 -12.68 2.67
N SER A 199 -8.98 -12.02 2.05
CA SER A 199 -10.23 -12.65 1.61
C SER A 199 -10.02 -13.55 0.39
N ASP A 200 -11.01 -14.39 0.09
CA ASP A 200 -11.03 -15.19 -1.14
C ASP A 200 -11.44 -14.39 -2.39
N THR A 201 -11.70 -13.09 -2.26
CA THR A 201 -12.03 -12.21 -3.39
C THR A 201 -10.76 -11.87 -4.16
N PRO A 202 -10.64 -12.20 -5.46
CA PRO A 202 -9.43 -11.93 -6.23
C PRO A 202 -9.05 -10.44 -6.22
N ALA A 203 -7.81 -10.13 -5.86
CA ALA A 203 -7.31 -8.75 -5.81
C ALA A 203 -7.00 -8.21 -7.22
N PRO A 204 -7.39 -6.96 -7.54
CA PRO A 204 -6.88 -6.28 -8.73
C PRO A 204 -5.40 -5.96 -8.57
N ALA A 205 -4.65 -5.98 -9.67
CA ALA A 205 -3.21 -5.73 -9.66
C ALA A 205 -2.86 -4.35 -9.06
N GLY A 206 -3.70 -3.33 -9.34
CA GLY A 206 -3.59 -1.99 -8.76
C GLY A 206 -3.47 -1.96 -7.24
N LEU A 207 -4.09 -2.94 -6.55
CA LEU A 207 -4.11 -2.99 -5.09
C LEU A 207 -2.72 -3.25 -4.48
N LYS A 208 -1.78 -3.86 -5.22
CA LYS A 208 -0.38 -4.02 -4.79
C LYS A 208 0.27 -2.69 -4.45
N CYS A 209 -0.07 -1.63 -5.21
CA CYS A 209 0.46 -0.29 -4.97
C CYS A 209 -0.07 0.36 -3.68
N ALA A 210 -1.25 -0.05 -3.20
CA ALA A 210 -1.88 0.54 -2.02
C ALA A 210 -1.31 -0.04 -0.70
N PHE A 211 -0.82 -1.28 -0.75
CA PHE A 211 -0.24 -1.96 0.41
C PHE A 211 1.27 -2.14 0.28
N TYR A 212 1.96 -1.07 -0.12
CA TYR A 212 3.43 -0.99 -0.16
C TYR A 212 4.11 -2.11 -0.97
N GLY A 213 3.45 -2.66 -1.99
CA GLY A 213 3.97 -3.72 -2.84
C GLY A 213 3.70 -5.14 -2.31
N LEU A 214 2.92 -5.30 -1.24
CA LEU A 214 2.58 -6.62 -0.72
C LEU A 214 1.74 -7.40 -1.75
N ASP A 215 2.28 -8.52 -2.22
CA ASP A 215 1.62 -9.40 -3.18
C ASP A 215 0.83 -10.50 -2.45
N VAL A 216 -0.49 -10.46 -2.58
CA VAL A 216 -1.44 -11.42 -1.98
C VAL A 216 -2.54 -11.76 -2.98
N PRO A 217 -3.10 -12.99 -2.95
CA PRO A 217 -4.03 -13.45 -3.98
C PRO A 217 -5.43 -12.83 -3.90
N GLY A 218 -5.76 -12.14 -2.79
CA GLY A 218 -7.09 -11.61 -2.57
C GLY A 218 -7.12 -10.25 -1.87
N VAL A 219 -8.31 -9.68 -1.74
CA VAL A 219 -8.47 -8.36 -1.11
C VAL A 219 -8.11 -8.47 0.37
N LEU A 220 -7.14 -7.66 0.79
CA LEU A 220 -6.69 -7.55 2.17
C LEU A 220 -7.77 -6.87 3.01
N THR A 221 -8.11 -7.44 4.17
CA THR A 221 -9.14 -6.91 5.10
C THR A 221 -8.56 -6.40 6.42
N LYS A 222 -7.36 -6.87 6.79
CA LYS A 222 -6.57 -6.34 7.90
C LYS A 222 -5.09 -6.55 7.63
N CYS A 223 -4.24 -5.56 7.88
CA CYS A 223 -2.79 -5.64 7.72
C CYS A 223 -2.09 -5.10 8.96
N ILE A 224 -1.00 -5.74 9.36
CA ILE A 224 -0.09 -5.26 10.38
C ILE A 224 1.31 -5.29 9.79
N ILE A 225 2.00 -4.17 9.83
CA ILE A 225 3.37 -4.01 9.35
C ILE A 225 4.20 -3.50 10.52
N LYS A 226 5.20 -4.29 10.91
CA LYS A 226 6.26 -3.90 11.84
C LYS A 226 7.53 -3.71 11.03
N TYR A 227 8.21 -2.60 11.23
CA TYR A 227 9.50 -2.32 10.61
C TYR A 227 10.57 -2.08 11.66
N ASP A 228 11.71 -2.74 11.49
CA ASP A 228 12.94 -2.54 12.24
C ASP A 228 14.13 -2.37 11.27
N GLY A 229 14.53 -1.13 11.08
CA GLY A 229 15.73 -0.72 10.34
C GLY A 229 16.98 -0.59 11.22
N GLY A 230 16.90 -0.96 12.49
CA GLY A 230 17.97 -0.83 13.47
C GLY A 230 18.19 0.60 13.96
N HIS A 231 19.37 0.83 14.54
CA HIS A 231 19.79 2.12 15.07
C HIS A 231 20.81 2.80 14.14
N VAL A 232 20.54 4.06 13.77
CA VAL A 232 21.52 4.87 13.04
C VAL A 232 22.54 5.42 14.03
N SER A 233 23.67 4.72 14.13
CA SER A 233 24.74 5.01 15.10
C SER A 233 25.53 6.27 14.77
N THR A 234 25.61 6.65 13.49
CA THR A 234 26.33 7.86 13.07
C THR A 234 25.55 9.09 13.53
N MET A 235 26.09 9.84 14.51
CA MET A 235 25.46 11.03 15.15
C MET A 235 24.27 10.79 16.09
N SER A 236 24.04 9.56 16.59
CA SER A 236 22.97 9.25 17.56
C SER A 236 21.57 9.70 17.11
N ILE A 237 21.24 9.46 15.84
CA ILE A 237 20.07 10.08 15.19
C ILE A 237 18.76 9.36 15.58
N GLY A 238 18.86 8.15 16.11
CA GLY A 238 17.77 7.40 16.75
C GLY A 238 17.44 6.09 16.06
N GLU A 239 16.39 5.45 16.54
CA GLU A 239 15.85 4.19 16.03
C GLU A 239 15.11 4.41 14.70
N MET A 240 15.29 3.53 13.73
CA MET A 240 14.48 3.49 12.51
C MET A 240 13.43 2.38 12.64
N SER A 241 12.29 2.70 13.23
CA SER A 241 11.22 1.71 13.41
C SER A 241 9.85 2.33 13.26
N PHE A 242 8.90 1.52 12.81
CA PHE A 242 7.50 1.90 12.79
C PHE A 242 6.58 0.71 12.94
N TYR A 243 5.34 1.03 13.27
CA TYR A 243 4.22 0.12 13.28
C TYR A 243 3.04 0.74 12.56
N ILE A 244 2.43 -0.05 11.68
CA ILE A 244 1.20 0.32 11.01
C ILE A 244 0.22 -0.85 11.19
N GLU A 245 -0.95 -0.54 11.73
CA GLU A 245 -2.11 -1.43 11.73
C GLU A 245 -3.15 -0.84 10.78
N MET A 246 -3.67 -1.64 9.87
CA MET A 246 -4.69 -1.24 8.89
C MET A 246 -5.91 -2.13 9.07
N ASP A 247 -7.06 -1.52 9.25
CA ASP A 247 -8.34 -2.21 9.37
C ASP A 247 -9.28 -1.73 8.27
N VAL A 248 -9.65 -2.62 7.35
CA VAL A 248 -10.68 -2.33 6.35
C VAL A 248 -12.02 -2.24 7.06
N THR A 249 -12.69 -1.11 6.89
CA THR A 249 -13.98 -0.83 7.51
C THR A 249 -15.13 -1.09 6.55
N LYS A 250 -14.89 -0.97 5.24
CA LYS A 250 -15.91 -1.17 4.21
C LYS A 250 -15.30 -1.49 2.85
N ILE A 251 -15.97 -2.39 2.13
CA ILE A 251 -15.66 -2.74 0.73
C ILE A 251 -16.93 -2.51 -0.07
N THR A 252 -16.83 -1.70 -1.12
CA THR A 252 -17.96 -1.37 -2.00
C THR A 252 -17.59 -1.69 -3.45
N ALA A 253 -18.08 -2.81 -3.96
CA ALA A 253 -17.97 -3.12 -5.38
C ALA A 253 -18.79 -2.11 -6.20
N ARG A 254 -18.16 -1.49 -7.19
CA ARG A 254 -18.82 -0.54 -8.11
C ARG A 254 -18.04 -0.44 -9.40
N GLN A 255 -18.73 -0.04 -10.47
CA GLN A 255 -18.06 0.41 -11.68
C GLN A 255 -17.32 1.73 -11.39
N VAL A 256 -16.05 1.78 -11.76
CA VAL A 256 -15.13 2.89 -11.52
C VAL A 256 -14.85 3.61 -12.84
N SER A 257 -14.97 4.94 -12.83
CA SER A 257 -14.65 5.74 -14.00
C SER A 257 -13.13 5.83 -14.19
N ASP A 258 -12.66 5.80 -15.43
CA ASP A 258 -11.24 6.02 -15.72
C ASP A 258 -10.76 7.41 -15.29
N ASP A 259 -11.67 8.38 -15.21
CA ASP A 259 -11.38 9.74 -14.77
C ASP A 259 -11.01 9.83 -13.28
N GLU A 260 -11.40 8.85 -12.46
CA GLU A 260 -11.01 8.80 -11.04
C GLU A 260 -9.51 8.57 -10.87
N PHE A 261 -8.81 8.12 -11.91
CA PHE A 261 -7.36 7.92 -11.90
C PHE A 261 -6.59 9.10 -12.50
N ASN A 262 -7.24 10.22 -12.83
CA ASN A 262 -6.58 11.38 -13.40
C ASN A 262 -6.09 12.35 -12.31
N VAL A 263 -4.83 12.77 -12.43
CA VAL A 263 -4.33 13.91 -11.65
C VAL A 263 -5.01 15.20 -12.15
N PRO A 264 -5.66 15.99 -11.27
CA PRO A 264 -6.40 17.17 -11.72
C PRO A 264 -5.49 18.23 -12.35
N SER A 265 -6.02 18.95 -13.34
CA SER A 265 -5.23 19.83 -14.21
C SER A 265 -4.61 21.04 -13.51
N ASP A 266 -5.17 21.44 -12.36
CA ASP A 266 -4.74 22.59 -11.56
C ASP A 266 -3.56 22.27 -10.63
N TYR A 267 -3.08 21.03 -10.58
CA TYR A 267 -1.98 20.62 -9.70
C TYR A 267 -0.62 20.75 -10.36
N LYS A 268 0.35 21.29 -9.62
CA LYS A 268 1.73 21.36 -10.08
C LYS A 268 2.52 20.11 -9.67
N ILE A 269 2.68 19.18 -10.61
CA ILE A 269 3.45 17.95 -10.40
C ILE A 269 4.93 18.17 -10.77
N SER A 270 5.82 17.95 -9.81
CA SER A 270 7.28 18.01 -10.04
C SER A 270 7.83 16.62 -10.30
N LYS A 271 8.70 16.52 -11.33
CA LYS A 271 9.44 15.30 -11.70
C LYS A 271 10.79 15.18 -11.00
N SER A 272 11.04 15.98 -9.97
CA SER A 272 12.35 16.07 -9.32
C SER A 272 12.41 15.21 -8.07
N SER A 273 11.72 14.07 -8.04
CA SER A 273 11.73 13.15 -6.91
C SER A 273 13.12 12.58 -6.63
N ASN A 274 13.97 12.44 -7.64
CA ASN A 274 15.37 12.06 -7.45
C ASN A 274 16.26 13.17 -6.85
N ASN A 275 15.70 14.37 -6.61
CA ASN A 275 16.39 15.45 -5.91
C ASN A 275 15.93 15.53 -4.45
N ALA A 276 16.82 15.17 -3.52
CA ALA A 276 16.53 15.18 -2.08
C ALA A 276 16.01 16.54 -1.57
N PHE A 277 16.51 17.68 -2.07
CA PHE A 277 16.01 19.00 -1.68
C PHE A 277 14.60 19.27 -2.19
N ALA A 278 14.25 18.77 -3.38
CA ALA A 278 12.91 18.91 -3.93
C ALA A 278 11.90 18.07 -3.13
N LEU A 279 12.22 16.80 -2.84
CA LEU A 279 11.43 15.95 -1.94
C LEU A 279 11.24 16.62 -0.58
N MET A 280 12.33 17.10 0.01
CA MET A 280 12.30 17.74 1.32
C MET A 280 11.42 19.00 1.32
N LYS A 281 11.51 19.83 0.27
CA LYS A 281 10.68 21.03 0.12
C LYS A 281 9.20 20.66 -0.05
N TYR A 282 8.92 19.61 -0.81
CA TYR A 282 7.56 19.13 -1.05
C TYR A 282 6.90 18.68 0.25
N TYR A 283 7.52 17.75 0.98
CA TYR A 283 6.97 17.21 2.22
C TYR A 283 6.93 18.23 3.37
N LYS A 284 7.94 19.09 3.51
CA LYS A 284 7.87 20.23 4.46
C LYS A 284 6.72 21.18 4.15
N GLY A 285 6.44 21.41 2.87
CA GLY A 285 5.31 22.24 2.43
C GLY A 285 3.99 21.65 2.91
N ILE A 286 3.80 20.34 2.74
CA ILE A 286 2.59 19.64 3.20
C ILE A 286 2.50 19.69 4.72
N LYS A 287 3.55 19.29 5.45
CA LYS A 287 3.59 19.33 6.92
C LYS A 287 3.18 20.70 7.47
N LYS A 288 3.71 21.78 6.90
CA LYS A 288 3.36 23.16 7.29
C LYS A 288 1.88 23.48 7.08
N GLU A 289 1.27 23.02 5.99
CA GLU A 289 -0.16 23.23 5.74
C GLU A 289 -1.04 22.39 6.68
N LEU A 290 -0.64 21.16 6.98
CA LEU A 290 -1.32 20.31 7.97
C LEU A 290 -1.30 20.95 9.36
N GLU A 291 -0.13 21.42 9.81
CA GLU A 291 0.03 22.13 11.08
C GLU A 291 -0.87 23.36 11.19
N LYS A 292 -0.91 24.20 10.14
CA LYS A 292 -1.78 25.39 10.09
C LYS A 292 -3.26 25.03 10.23
N ARG A 293 -3.66 23.87 9.71
CA ARG A 293 -5.04 23.37 9.73
C ARG A 293 -5.37 22.60 11.00
N GLY A 294 -4.41 22.46 11.93
CA GLY A 294 -4.59 21.72 13.17
C GLY A 294 -4.62 20.20 12.97
N VAL A 295 -4.26 19.71 11.79
CA VAL A 295 -4.04 18.28 11.57
C VAL A 295 -2.71 17.94 12.25
N LYS A 296 -2.83 17.39 13.45
CA LYS A 296 -1.71 16.90 14.25
C LYS A 296 -1.87 15.40 14.36
N GLY A 297 -0.74 14.72 14.56
CA GLY A 297 -0.79 13.32 14.94
C GLY A 297 -1.74 13.10 16.12
N GLY A 298 -2.53 12.03 16.03
CA GLY A 298 -3.49 11.64 17.03
C GLY A 298 -2.84 11.42 18.40
N ASP A 299 -3.64 11.55 19.46
CA ASP A 299 -3.18 11.18 20.79
C ASP A 299 -2.86 9.67 20.81
N LYS A 300 -1.64 9.32 21.27
CA LYS A 300 -1.19 7.93 21.46
C LYS A 300 -2.13 7.12 22.37
N SER A 301 -2.99 7.80 23.13
CA SER A 301 -3.99 7.20 24.02
C SER A 301 -5.28 6.72 23.31
N GLN A 302 -5.56 7.18 22.09
CA GLN A 302 -6.75 6.79 21.34
C GLN A 302 -6.46 5.57 20.44
N LYS A 303 -6.42 4.39 21.05
CA LYS A 303 -6.58 3.11 20.36
C LYS A 303 -7.91 2.48 20.78
N SER A 304 -8.80 2.22 19.83
CA SER A 304 -9.91 1.27 20.01
C SER A 304 -9.42 -0.19 19.97
N THR A 305 -8.20 -0.43 19.49
CA THR A 305 -7.57 -1.76 19.38
C THR A 305 -6.16 -1.74 19.97
N GLY A 306 -6.00 -2.34 21.15
CA GLY A 306 -4.79 -2.26 21.97
C GLY A 306 -3.53 -2.82 21.30
N VAL A 307 -2.56 -1.93 21.06
CA VAL A 307 -1.11 -2.21 21.04
C VAL A 307 -0.44 -0.90 21.48
N HIS A 308 0.15 -0.89 22.66
CA HIS A 308 1.00 0.21 23.13
C HIS A 308 2.43 -0.07 22.70
N TYR A 309 3.04 0.80 21.90
CA TYR A 309 4.50 0.89 21.87
C TYR A 309 4.88 1.77 23.04
N LYS A 310 5.06 1.18 24.21
CA LYS A 310 5.82 1.89 25.23
C LYS A 310 7.30 1.72 24.88
N THR A 311 7.86 2.85 24.52
CA THR A 311 9.27 3.21 24.69
C THR A 311 9.87 2.51 25.91
N ASP A 312 11.08 1.97 25.72
CA ASP A 312 11.95 1.31 26.71
C ASP A 312 11.68 -0.17 26.98
N GLY A 313 12.06 -1.01 26.00
CA GLY A 313 12.82 -2.22 26.33
C GLY A 313 12.13 -3.57 26.41
N GLU A 314 10.81 -3.70 26.22
CA GLU A 314 10.16 -5.02 26.14
C GLU A 314 9.07 -5.01 25.05
N TRP A 315 9.20 -5.93 24.09
CA TRP A 315 8.20 -6.21 23.07
C TRP A 315 7.11 -7.09 23.70
N ASP A 316 5.84 -6.68 23.63
CA ASP A 316 4.73 -7.56 24.01
C ASP A 316 4.69 -8.77 23.05
N ILE A 317 4.79 -9.97 23.65
CA ILE A 317 4.72 -11.30 23.04
C ILE A 317 3.25 -11.66 22.78
#